data_AF-A0A7W0KGS1-F1
#
_entry.id   AF-A0A7W0KGS1-F1
#
_cell.length_a   1.000
_cell.length_b   1.000
_cell.length_c   1.000
_cell.angle_alpha   90.00
_cell.angle_beta   90.00
_cell.angle_gamma   90.00
#
_symmetry.space_group_name_H-M   'P 1'
#
loop_
_entity.id
_entity.type
_entity.pdbx_description
1 polymer ?
#
loop_
_entity_poly.entity_id
_entity_poly.type
_entity_poly.pdbx_seq_one_letter_code
_entity_poly.pdbx_strand_id
1 'polypeptide(L)'
;MTSSDVLIKLEFGEILRRLATHCSYSVAAARAREISPSRDRKVVRALLDVTAEAVDFGTQFPEFSVGGARDIWSEVEKADKGGRLTPQDLLQILDTLRAGREVKRTFTRMPDVRERYPYLLDYAEAIDNFSPLETDLTRSIGPRGDVLDSASEELARLRKAVRIAHNRLMDRLNSFISRGRYGSALQENIITVRDGRYVI
;
A
#
# COMPACT_ATOMS: atom_id res chain seq x y z
N MET A 1 -3.20 12.87 -38.71
CA MET A 1 -4.25 13.52 -37.92
C MET A 1 -5.55 12.76 -38.17
N THR A 2 -5.94 11.86 -37.26
CA THR A 2 -7.33 11.38 -37.21
C THR A 2 -8.18 12.60 -36.86
N SER A 3 -9.16 12.95 -37.67
CA SER A 3 -9.99 14.15 -37.43
C SER A 3 -10.66 14.02 -36.07
N SER A 4 -10.46 14.99 -35.17
CA SER A 4 -11.07 15.04 -33.83
C SER A 4 -12.59 14.81 -33.90
N ASP A 5 -13.23 15.34 -34.95
CA ASP A 5 -14.66 15.18 -35.24
C ASP A 5 -15.11 13.72 -35.40
N VAL A 6 -14.24 12.84 -35.91
CA VAL A 6 -14.58 11.41 -36.09
C VAL A 6 -14.61 10.70 -34.75
N LEU A 7 -13.66 11.00 -33.85
CA LEU A 7 -13.63 10.40 -32.52
C LEU A 7 -14.80 10.86 -31.65
N ILE A 8 -15.25 12.10 -31.85
CA ILE A 8 -16.46 12.63 -31.21
C ILE A 8 -17.70 11.89 -31.74
N LYS A 9 -17.84 11.73 -33.07
CA LYS A 9 -18.97 11.01 -33.68
C LYS A 9 -19.04 9.54 -33.30
N LEU A 10 -17.89 8.90 -33.06
CA LEU A 10 -17.82 7.52 -32.57
C LEU A 10 -17.96 7.41 -31.04
N GLU A 11 -18.19 8.53 -30.36
CA GLU A 11 -18.27 8.61 -28.90
C GLU A 11 -17.07 7.95 -28.21
N PHE A 12 -15.88 8.06 -28.80
CA PHE A 12 -14.71 7.32 -28.33
C PHE A 12 -14.38 7.66 -26.86
N GLY A 13 -14.58 8.92 -26.46
CA GLY A 13 -14.41 9.34 -25.07
C GLY A 13 -15.38 8.64 -24.09
N GLU A 14 -16.61 8.32 -24.52
CA GLU A 14 -17.57 7.54 -23.72
C GLU A 14 -17.05 6.11 -23.50
N ILE A 15 -16.53 5.49 -24.56
CA ILE A 15 -15.93 4.15 -24.50
C ILE A 15 -14.77 4.13 -23.50
N LEU A 16 -13.86 5.09 -23.57
CA LEU A 16 -12.73 5.18 -22.63
C LEU A 16 -13.21 5.41 -21.19
N ARG A 17 -14.27 6.19 -21.01
CA ARG A 17 -14.81 6.46 -19.67
C ARG A 17 -15.43 5.19 -19.07
N ARG A 18 -16.17 4.41 -19.88
CA ARG A 18 -16.68 3.09 -19.47
C ARG A 18 -15.55 2.11 -19.18
N LEU A 19 -14.52 2.07 -20.02
CA LEU A 19 -13.33 1.25 -19.75
C LEU A 19 -12.70 1.61 -18.40
N ALA A 20 -12.50 2.90 -18.12
CA ALA A 20 -11.92 3.37 -16.88
C ALA A 20 -12.74 2.97 -15.63
N THR A 21 -14.07 2.84 -15.75
CA THR A 21 -14.91 2.36 -14.63
C THR A 21 -14.74 0.86 -14.32
N HIS A 22 -14.18 0.08 -15.24
CA HIS A 22 -13.87 -1.33 -15.04
C HIS A 22 -12.43 -1.56 -14.54
N CYS A 23 -11.63 -0.50 -14.38
CA CYS A 23 -10.27 -0.62 -13.85
C CYS A 23 -10.28 -0.68 -12.31
N SER A 24 -9.63 -1.70 -11.73
CA SER A 24 -9.49 -1.87 -10.28
C SER A 24 -8.43 -0.96 -9.65
N TYR A 25 -7.66 -0.23 -10.45
CA TYR A 25 -6.52 0.58 -10.03
C TYR A 25 -6.64 1.99 -10.60
N SER A 26 -6.46 3.02 -9.77
CA SER A 26 -6.64 4.43 -10.16
C SER A 26 -5.72 4.85 -11.31
N VAL A 27 -4.46 4.41 -11.29
CA VAL A 27 -3.52 4.69 -12.40
C VAL A 27 -3.97 3.97 -13.67
N ALA A 28 -4.47 2.73 -13.58
CA ALA A 28 -5.01 2.05 -14.76
C ALA A 28 -6.23 2.79 -15.33
N ALA A 29 -7.12 3.31 -14.47
CA ALA A 29 -8.25 4.13 -14.90
C ALA A 29 -7.81 5.44 -15.56
N ALA A 30 -6.74 6.08 -15.06
CA ALA A 30 -6.14 7.25 -15.70
C ALA A 30 -5.57 6.89 -17.09
N ARG A 31 -4.77 5.82 -17.17
CA ARG A 31 -4.19 5.32 -18.42
C ARG A 31 -5.24 4.92 -19.45
N ALA A 32 -6.35 4.31 -19.02
CA ALA A 32 -7.47 3.97 -19.89
C ALA A 32 -8.04 5.21 -20.61
N ARG A 33 -8.09 6.37 -19.94
CA ARG A 33 -8.57 7.62 -20.54
C ARG A 33 -7.57 8.27 -21.50
N GLU A 34 -6.29 7.92 -21.39
CA GLU A 34 -5.21 8.44 -22.25
C GLU A 34 -5.04 7.63 -23.55
N ILE A 35 -5.73 6.49 -23.67
CA ILE A 35 -5.65 5.64 -24.86
C ILE A 35 -6.10 6.44 -26.09
N SER A 36 -5.30 6.37 -27.15
CA SER A 36 -5.63 6.96 -28.44
C SER A 36 -5.42 5.96 -29.57
N PRO A 37 -6.20 6.04 -30.67
CA PRO A 37 -6.02 5.14 -31.80
C PRO A 37 -4.65 5.32 -32.44
N SER A 38 -3.92 4.21 -32.61
CA SER A 38 -2.66 4.19 -33.35
C SER A 38 -2.91 3.91 -34.83
N ARG A 39 -2.09 4.53 -35.70
CA ARG A 39 -2.06 4.25 -37.14
C ARG A 39 -0.97 3.26 -37.52
N ASP A 40 -0.08 2.94 -36.58
CA ASP A 40 0.99 1.97 -36.81
C ASP A 40 0.43 0.55 -36.61
N ARG A 41 0.41 -0.21 -37.70
CA ARG A 41 -0.08 -1.59 -37.71
C ARG A 41 0.66 -2.49 -36.73
N LYS A 42 1.97 -2.28 -36.53
CA LYS A 42 2.77 -3.07 -35.58
C LYS A 42 2.33 -2.80 -34.15
N VAL A 43 2.15 -1.52 -33.79
CA VAL A 43 1.66 -1.11 -32.47
C VAL A 43 0.26 -1.66 -32.23
N VAL A 44 -0.65 -1.51 -33.20
CA VAL A 44 -2.03 -2.04 -33.08
C VAL A 44 -2.02 -3.55 -32.88
N ARG A 45 -1.20 -4.29 -33.63
CA ARG A 45 -1.12 -5.75 -33.49
C ARG A 45 -0.61 -6.14 -32.10
N ALA A 46 0.48 -5.54 -31.63
CA ALA A 46 1.03 -5.82 -30.31
C ALA A 46 0.00 -5.56 -29.19
N LEU A 47 -0.71 -4.43 -29.24
CA LEU A 47 -1.75 -4.10 -28.25
C LEU A 47 -2.92 -5.11 -28.27
N LEU A 48 -3.35 -5.55 -29.46
CA LEU A 48 -4.40 -6.56 -29.60
C LEU A 48 -3.94 -7.93 -29.07
N ASP A 49 -2.68 -8.31 -29.31
CA ASP A 49 -2.12 -9.57 -28.80
C ASP A 49 -2.06 -9.57 -27.27
N VAL A 50 -1.57 -8.47 -26.66
CA VAL A 50 -1.60 -8.27 -25.20
C VAL A 50 -3.02 -8.37 -24.66
N THR A 51 -3.99 -7.76 -25.35
CA THR A 51 -5.40 -7.79 -24.92
C THR A 51 -5.97 -9.20 -25.00
N ALA A 52 -5.66 -9.95 -26.05
CA ALA A 52 -6.11 -11.33 -26.20
C ALA A 52 -5.55 -12.23 -25.09
N GLU A 53 -4.26 -12.09 -24.77
CA GLU A 53 -3.64 -12.78 -23.63
C GLU A 53 -4.32 -12.41 -22.30
N ALA A 54 -4.57 -11.12 -22.06
CA ALA A 54 -5.19 -10.64 -20.83
C ALA A 54 -6.62 -11.19 -20.65
N VAL A 55 -7.40 -11.28 -21.73
CA VAL A 55 -8.75 -11.85 -21.70
C VAL A 55 -8.72 -13.35 -21.42
N ASP A 56 -7.85 -14.11 -22.11
CA ASP A 56 -7.69 -15.54 -21.85
C ASP A 56 -7.21 -15.79 -20.42
N PHE A 57 -6.16 -15.11 -19.99
CA PHE A 57 -5.61 -15.21 -18.64
C PHE A 57 -6.67 -14.89 -17.57
N GLY A 58 -7.40 -13.79 -17.71
CA GLY A 58 -8.45 -13.41 -16.76
C GLY A 58 -9.61 -14.41 -16.72
N THR A 59 -9.89 -15.09 -17.84
CA THR A 59 -10.90 -16.14 -17.90
C THR A 59 -10.44 -17.42 -17.20
N GLN A 60 -9.16 -17.79 -17.37
CA GLN A 60 -8.60 -19.00 -16.78
C GLN A 60 -8.22 -18.84 -15.30
N PHE A 61 -7.86 -17.63 -14.88
CA PHE A 61 -7.43 -17.30 -13.53
C PHE A 61 -8.29 -16.18 -12.93
N PRO A 62 -9.60 -16.42 -12.68
CA PRO A 62 -10.53 -15.38 -12.23
C PRO A 62 -10.20 -14.81 -10.84
N GLU A 63 -9.46 -15.57 -10.02
CA GLU A 63 -8.99 -15.14 -8.69
C GLU A 63 -7.74 -14.25 -8.76
N PHE A 64 -7.12 -14.11 -9.95
CA PHE A 64 -5.97 -13.24 -10.10
C PHE A 64 -6.36 -11.78 -9.85
N SER A 65 -5.56 -11.12 -9.03
CA SER A 65 -5.70 -9.70 -8.75
C SER A 65 -4.32 -9.07 -8.69
N VAL A 66 -4.24 -7.82 -9.14
CA VAL A 66 -3.07 -6.96 -8.92
C VAL A 66 -2.98 -6.47 -7.46
N GLY A 67 -3.85 -6.96 -6.58
CA GLY A 67 -3.74 -6.81 -5.12
C GLY A 67 -3.96 -5.38 -4.62
N GLY A 68 -3.31 -5.05 -3.51
CA GLY A 68 -3.40 -3.75 -2.81
C GLY A 68 -2.57 -2.62 -3.41
N ALA A 69 -2.26 -2.67 -4.72
CA ALA A 69 -1.48 -1.63 -5.39
C ALA A 69 -2.21 -0.27 -5.34
N ARG A 70 -1.47 0.78 -5.00
CA ARG A 70 -1.98 2.15 -4.92
C ARG A 70 -1.11 3.11 -5.73
N ASP A 71 -1.73 4.22 -6.12
CA ASP A 71 -1.00 5.30 -6.75
C ASP A 71 -0.15 5.98 -5.67
N ILE A 72 1.16 5.73 -5.73
CA ILE A 72 2.15 6.25 -4.79
C ILE A 72 3.03 7.34 -5.41
N TRP A 73 2.65 7.86 -6.59
CA TRP A 73 3.51 8.80 -7.32
C TRP A 73 3.77 10.07 -6.50
N SER A 74 2.76 10.56 -5.79
CA SER A 74 2.87 11.77 -4.97
C SER A 74 3.83 11.62 -3.79
N GLU A 75 3.84 10.43 -3.20
CA GLU A 75 4.71 10.04 -2.09
C GLU A 75 6.14 9.87 -2.56
N VAL A 76 6.34 9.24 -3.71
CA VAL A 76 7.66 9.08 -4.34
C VAL A 76 8.25 10.46 -4.68
N GLU A 77 7.49 11.34 -5.33
CA GLU A 77 7.94 12.69 -5.67
C GLU A 77 8.27 13.52 -4.42
N LYS A 78 7.46 13.39 -3.37
CA LYS A 78 7.72 14.05 -2.08
C LYS A 78 9.00 13.54 -1.44
N ALA A 79 9.25 12.23 -1.47
CA ALA A 79 10.46 11.63 -0.91
C ALA A 79 11.71 12.03 -1.70
N ASP A 80 11.63 12.08 -3.03
CA ASP A 80 12.73 12.52 -3.91
C ASP A 80 13.19 13.95 -3.60
N LYS A 81 12.24 14.83 -3.26
CA LYS A 81 12.51 16.21 -2.80
C LYS A 81 13.00 16.30 -1.34
N GLY A 82 13.29 15.17 -0.69
CA GLY A 82 13.71 15.10 0.72
C GLY A 82 12.57 15.30 1.73
N GLY A 83 11.32 15.25 1.28
CA GLY A 83 10.14 15.35 2.14
C GLY A 83 9.95 14.11 3.02
N ARG A 84 9.35 14.31 4.20
CA ARG A 84 9.03 13.20 5.12
C ARG A 84 7.67 12.58 4.79
N LEU A 85 7.66 11.26 4.70
CA LEU A 85 6.45 10.46 4.52
C LEU A 85 5.82 10.11 5.87
N THR A 86 4.49 10.04 5.91
CA THR A 86 3.77 9.56 7.08
C THR A 86 3.85 8.03 7.16
N PRO A 87 3.63 7.42 8.34
CA PRO A 87 3.54 5.96 8.45
C PRO A 87 2.48 5.34 7.53
N GLN A 88 1.37 6.05 7.30
CA GLN A 88 0.31 5.63 6.37
C GLN A 88 0.80 5.66 4.92
N ASP A 89 1.54 6.70 4.51
CA ASP A 89 2.15 6.78 3.18
C ASP A 89 3.10 5.58 2.96
N LEU A 90 3.93 5.28 3.96
CA LEU A 90 4.88 4.16 3.91
C LEU A 90 4.19 2.79 3.84
N LEU A 91 3.05 2.63 4.51
CA LEU A 91 2.24 1.41 4.41
C LEU A 91 1.68 1.22 2.98
N GLN A 92 1.23 2.30 2.34
CA GLN A 92 0.72 2.25 0.96
C GLN A 92 1.82 1.88 -0.03
N ILE A 93 3.03 2.40 0.16
CA ILE A 93 4.21 2.00 -0.61
C ILE A 93 4.49 0.52 -0.40
N LEU A 94 4.53 0.05 0.85
CA LEU A 94 4.76 -1.36 1.18
C LEU A 94 3.73 -2.29 0.50
N ASP A 95 2.45 -1.95 0.54
CA ASP A 95 1.39 -2.73 -0.10
C ASP A 95 1.56 -2.78 -1.62
N THR A 96 1.99 -1.66 -2.23
CA THR A 96 2.24 -1.57 -3.67
C THR A 96 3.45 -2.40 -4.09
N LEU A 97 4.54 -2.38 -3.32
CA LEU A 97 5.73 -3.22 -3.57
C LEU A 97 5.37 -4.72 -3.48
N ARG A 98 4.59 -5.10 -2.48
CA ARG A 98 4.11 -6.48 -2.30
C ARG A 98 3.25 -6.95 -3.46
N ALA A 99 2.32 -6.09 -3.90
CA ALA A 99 1.47 -6.35 -5.05
C ALA A 99 2.29 -6.57 -6.33
N GLY A 100 3.25 -5.69 -6.62
CA GLY A 100 4.14 -5.84 -7.78
C GLY A 100 4.95 -7.14 -7.74
N ARG A 101 5.54 -7.47 -6.58
CA ARG A 101 6.26 -8.73 -6.39
C ARG A 101 5.36 -9.94 -6.59
N GLU A 102 4.12 -9.90 -6.08
CA GLU A 102 3.18 -11.02 -6.24
C GLU A 102 2.85 -11.24 -7.72
N VAL A 103 2.53 -10.18 -8.46
CA VAL A 103 2.28 -10.25 -9.91
C VAL A 103 3.48 -10.88 -10.62
N LYS A 104 4.69 -10.36 -10.41
CA LYS A 104 5.91 -10.92 -11.00
C LYS A 104 6.09 -12.39 -10.64
N ARG A 105 5.87 -12.75 -9.38
CA ARG A 105 5.97 -14.14 -8.90
C ARG A 105 4.93 -15.05 -9.53
N THR A 106 3.70 -14.60 -9.73
CA THR A 106 2.63 -15.39 -10.36
C THR A 106 3.01 -15.76 -11.79
N PHE A 107 3.45 -14.81 -12.61
CA PHE A 107 3.85 -15.08 -13.98
C PHE A 107 5.13 -15.92 -14.05
N THR A 108 6.17 -15.56 -13.31
CA THR A 108 7.45 -16.30 -13.35
C THR A 108 7.38 -17.74 -12.85
N ARG A 109 6.39 -18.09 -12.01
CA ARG A 109 6.20 -19.46 -11.51
C ARG A 109 5.18 -20.26 -12.32
N MET A 110 4.50 -19.63 -13.29
CA MET A 110 3.49 -20.29 -14.09
C MET A 110 4.16 -21.20 -15.14
N PRO A 111 3.80 -22.49 -15.19
CA PRO A 111 4.27 -23.39 -16.25
C PRO A 111 3.82 -22.90 -17.62
N ASP A 112 4.71 -23.06 -18.62
CA ASP A 112 4.46 -22.72 -20.02
C ASP A 112 4.02 -21.26 -20.26
N VAL A 113 4.34 -20.36 -19.34
CA VAL A 113 3.93 -18.94 -19.40
C VAL A 113 4.52 -18.23 -20.61
N ARG A 114 5.72 -18.63 -21.06
CA ARG A 114 6.38 -18.02 -22.22
C ARG A 114 5.66 -18.39 -23.51
N GLU A 115 5.11 -19.59 -23.60
CA GLU A 115 4.34 -20.06 -24.74
C GLU A 115 2.91 -19.51 -24.73
N ARG A 116 2.30 -19.41 -23.55
CA ARG A 116 0.88 -19.06 -23.40
C ARG A 116 0.62 -17.56 -23.25
N TYR A 117 1.47 -16.86 -22.51
CA TYR A 117 1.32 -15.44 -22.16
C TYR A 117 2.64 -14.67 -22.31
N PRO A 118 3.33 -14.76 -23.48
CA PRO A 118 4.60 -14.10 -23.67
C PRO A 118 4.53 -12.60 -23.38
N TYR A 119 3.54 -11.87 -23.89
CA TYR A 119 3.52 -10.42 -23.70
C TYR A 119 3.19 -10.02 -22.26
N LEU A 120 2.29 -10.73 -21.58
CA LEU A 120 2.04 -10.48 -20.15
C LEU A 120 3.26 -10.81 -19.28
N LEU A 121 4.02 -11.84 -19.65
CA LEU A 121 5.29 -12.15 -18.99
C LEU A 121 6.28 -10.98 -19.12
N ASP A 122 6.40 -10.36 -20.30
CA ASP A 122 7.30 -9.21 -20.50
C ASP A 122 6.94 -8.05 -19.55
N TYR A 123 5.65 -7.77 -19.36
CA TYR A 123 5.19 -6.78 -18.38
C TYR A 123 5.53 -7.17 -16.94
N ALA A 124 5.35 -8.44 -16.58
CA ALA A 124 5.65 -8.94 -15.24
C ALA A 124 7.16 -8.93 -14.94
N GLU A 125 8.00 -9.24 -15.93
CA GLU A 125 9.45 -9.21 -15.81
C GLU A 125 9.99 -7.80 -15.65
N ALA A 126 9.37 -6.81 -16.30
CA ALA A 126 9.68 -5.39 -16.17
C ALA A 126 9.39 -4.80 -14.77
N ILE A 127 8.66 -5.53 -13.90
CA ILE A 127 8.47 -5.10 -12.51
C ILE A 127 9.78 -5.27 -11.75
N ASP A 128 10.33 -4.16 -11.26
CA ASP A 128 11.56 -4.17 -10.46
C ASP A 128 11.38 -4.88 -9.11
N ASN A 129 12.49 -5.44 -8.61
CA ASN A 129 12.51 -6.09 -7.30
C ASN A 129 13.04 -5.14 -6.22
N PHE A 130 12.18 -4.80 -5.27
CA PHE A 130 12.50 -3.91 -4.15
C PHE A 130 12.65 -4.65 -2.81
N SER A 131 13.06 -5.92 -2.81
CA SER A 131 13.21 -6.76 -1.60
C SER A 131 13.88 -6.06 -0.40
N PRO A 132 15.00 -5.31 -0.54
CA PRO A 132 15.62 -4.64 0.60
C PRO A 132 14.68 -3.59 1.22
N LEU A 133 14.10 -2.72 0.39
CA LEU A 133 13.17 -1.69 0.84
C LEU A 133 11.91 -2.31 1.46
N GLU A 134 11.35 -3.36 0.85
CA GLU A 134 10.19 -4.04 1.40
C GLU A 134 10.47 -4.65 2.77
N THR A 135 11.67 -5.21 2.96
CA THR A 135 12.12 -5.77 4.23
C THR A 135 12.23 -4.68 5.29
N ASP A 136 12.86 -3.55 4.95
CA ASP A 136 13.00 -2.42 5.86
C ASP A 136 11.64 -1.80 6.25
N LEU A 137 10.73 -1.64 5.29
CA LEU A 137 9.38 -1.15 5.54
C LEU A 137 8.57 -2.13 6.40
N THR A 138 8.65 -3.44 6.12
CA THR A 138 7.97 -4.48 6.90
C THR A 138 8.46 -4.51 8.35
N ARG A 139 9.77 -4.29 8.58
CA ARG A 139 10.34 -4.20 9.93
C ARG A 139 9.87 -2.93 10.65
N SER A 140 9.60 -1.85 9.93
CA SER A 140 9.39 -0.52 10.52
C SER A 140 7.92 -0.17 10.72
N ILE A 141 7.03 -0.65 9.85
CA ILE A 141 5.63 -0.23 9.78
C ILE A 141 4.70 -1.43 10.06
N GLY A 142 3.84 -1.25 11.05
CA GLY A 142 2.82 -2.22 11.43
C GLY A 142 1.63 -2.24 10.49
N PRO A 143 0.76 -3.27 10.58
CA PRO A 143 -0.38 -3.44 9.68
C PRO A 143 -1.44 -2.33 9.81
N ARG A 144 -1.38 -1.50 10.86
CA ARG A 144 -2.30 -0.36 11.06
C ARG A 144 -1.68 0.98 10.66
N GLY A 145 -0.48 0.97 10.07
CA GLY A 145 0.28 2.19 9.77
C GLY A 145 0.85 2.82 11.02
N ASP A 146 1.21 2.03 12.02
CA ASP A 146 1.93 2.46 13.21
C ASP A 146 3.42 2.14 13.10
N VAL A 147 4.28 2.98 13.67
CA VAL A 147 5.72 2.73 13.69
C VAL A 147 6.05 1.73 14.79
N LEU A 148 6.63 0.59 14.41
CA LEU A 148 6.99 -0.50 15.32
C LEU A 148 8.24 -0.18 16.13
N ASP A 149 8.41 -0.81 17.29
CA ASP A 149 9.64 -0.70 18.09
C ASP A 149 10.86 -1.20 17.29
N SER A 150 10.66 -2.14 16.35
CA SER A 150 11.69 -2.66 15.45
C SER A 150 12.15 -1.68 14.36
N ALA A 151 11.51 -0.51 14.23
CA ALA A 151 11.92 0.50 13.27
C ALA A 151 13.33 1.05 13.58
N SER A 152 13.68 1.19 14.86
CA SER A 152 15.05 1.50 15.28
C SER A 152 15.32 1.06 16.72
N GLU A 153 16.57 0.71 17.01
CA GLU A 153 16.99 0.33 18.37
C GLU A 153 16.79 1.47 19.38
N GLU A 154 17.02 2.72 18.95
CA GLU A 154 16.83 3.90 19.77
C GLU A 154 15.35 4.08 20.14
N LEU A 155 14.43 3.93 19.17
CA LEU A 155 12.99 4.02 19.42
C LEU A 155 12.54 2.94 20.41
N ALA A 156 12.99 1.69 20.21
CA ALA A 156 12.72 0.58 21.13
C ALA A 156 13.20 0.90 22.55
N ARG A 157 14.43 1.41 22.68
CA ARG A 157 15.02 1.78 23.98
C ARG A 157 14.21 2.89 24.66
N LEU A 158 13.85 3.94 23.94
CA LEU A 158 13.08 5.07 24.48
C LEU A 158 11.68 4.63 24.92
N ARG A 159 10.95 3.87 24.10
CA ARG A 159 9.62 3.35 24.46
C ARG A 159 9.68 2.39 25.65
N LYS A 160 10.72 1.56 25.74
CA LYS A 160 10.96 0.71 26.92
C LYS A 160 11.18 1.55 28.19
N ALA A 161 11.98 2.61 28.10
CA ALA A 161 12.20 3.51 29.24
C ALA A 161 10.90 4.20 29.69
N VAL A 162 10.07 4.65 28.75
CA VAL A 162 8.74 5.23 29.04
C VAL A 162 7.84 4.22 29.76
N ARG A 163 7.75 2.97 29.27
CA ARG A 163 6.96 1.90 29.92
C ARG A 163 7.44 1.62 31.35
N ILE A 164 8.76 1.56 31.57
CA ILE A 164 9.34 1.34 32.90
C ILE A 164 9.00 2.51 33.84
N ALA A 165 9.14 3.75 33.38
CA ALA A 165 8.81 4.93 34.17
C ALA A 165 7.31 4.97 34.54
N HIS A 166 6.44 4.61 33.60
CA HIS A 166 5.00 4.51 33.82
C HIS A 166 4.64 3.45 34.86
N ASN A 167 5.22 2.25 34.78
CA ASN A 167 4.97 1.18 35.75
C ASN A 167 5.42 1.59 37.17
N ARG A 168 6.60 2.23 37.30
CA ARG A 168 7.07 2.75 38.59
C ARG A 168 6.14 3.81 39.18
N LEU A 169 5.56 4.67 38.34
CA LEU A 169 4.56 5.65 38.76
C LEU A 169 3.29 4.95 39.29
N MET A 170 2.79 3.96 38.56
CA MET A 170 1.63 3.17 38.98
C MET A 170 1.86 2.40 40.28
N ASP A 171 3.01 1.75 40.43
CA ASP A 171 3.39 1.07 41.66
C ASP A 171 3.41 2.05 42.85
N ARG A 172 3.88 3.27 42.62
CA ARG A 172 3.90 4.31 43.67
C ARG A 172 2.49 4.78 44.03
N LEU A 173 1.63 5.03 43.06
CA LEU A 173 0.22 5.39 43.30
C LEU A 173 -0.52 4.28 44.06
N ASN A 174 -0.35 3.03 43.63
CA ASN A 174 -0.91 1.86 44.32
C ASN A 174 -0.37 1.73 45.75
N SER A 175 0.90 2.07 46.00
CA SER A 175 1.45 2.06 47.36
C SER A 175 0.81 3.12 48.27
N PHE A 176 0.41 4.29 47.74
CA PHE A 176 -0.28 5.32 48.51
C PHE A 176 -1.69 4.88 48.91
N ILE A 177 -2.40 4.20 48.02
CA ILE A 177 -3.74 3.66 48.28
C ILE A 177 -3.68 2.48 49.27
N SER A 178 -2.78 1.52 49.04
CA SER A 178 -2.74 0.25 49.80
C SER A 178 -2.02 0.33 51.15
N ARG A 179 -1.01 1.21 51.31
CA ARG A 179 -0.11 1.24 52.48
C ARG A 179 0.01 2.61 53.14
N GLY A 180 -0.72 3.63 52.66
CA GLY A 180 -0.64 5.01 53.16
C GLY A 180 -1.74 5.38 54.14
N ARG A 181 -1.51 6.45 54.93
CA ARG A 181 -2.50 7.16 55.77
C ARG A 181 -3.79 7.58 55.03
N TYR A 182 -3.78 7.53 53.70
CA TYR A 182 -4.87 7.96 52.83
C TYR A 182 -5.84 6.84 52.45
N GLY A 183 -5.48 5.56 52.63
CA GLY A 183 -6.38 4.43 52.29
C GLY A 183 -7.69 4.42 53.10
N SER A 184 -7.68 4.93 54.33
CA SER A 184 -8.90 5.14 55.14
C SER A 184 -9.63 6.45 54.85
N ALA A 185 -9.03 7.35 54.06
CA ALA A 185 -9.63 8.62 53.62
C ALA A 185 -10.24 8.53 52.21
N LEU A 186 -10.03 7.41 51.52
CA LEU A 186 -10.53 7.15 50.17
C LEU A 186 -11.83 6.35 50.23
N GLN A 187 -12.84 6.84 49.51
CA GLN A 187 -14.16 6.20 49.43
C GLN A 187 -14.13 4.98 48.52
N GLU A 188 -13.29 5.01 47.46
CA GLU A 188 -13.03 3.90 46.53
C GLU A 188 -11.54 3.84 46.19
N ASN A 189 -10.96 2.64 46.13
CA ASN A 189 -9.55 2.43 45.80
C ASN A 189 -9.33 2.40 44.28
N ILE A 190 -9.60 3.52 43.60
CA ILE A 190 -9.45 3.65 42.14
C ILE A 190 -8.41 4.72 41.77
N ILE A 191 -7.59 4.43 40.76
CA ILE A 191 -6.71 5.44 40.14
C ILE A 191 -7.41 5.93 38.88
N THR A 192 -7.67 7.23 38.79
CA THR A 192 -8.29 7.85 37.61
C THR A 192 -7.38 8.90 36.98
N VAL A 193 -7.66 9.30 35.74
CA VAL A 193 -6.92 10.36 35.05
C VAL A 193 -7.85 11.55 34.80
N ARG A 194 -7.48 12.73 35.30
CA ARG A 194 -8.20 13.99 35.08
C ARG A 194 -7.21 15.05 34.60
N ASP A 195 -7.48 15.66 33.45
CA ASP A 195 -6.62 16.67 32.82
C ASP A 195 -5.14 16.22 32.69
N GLY A 196 -4.93 14.93 32.36
CA GLY A 196 -3.60 14.33 32.20
C GLY A 196 -2.84 14.09 33.51
N ARG A 197 -3.49 14.28 34.66
CA ARG A 197 -2.92 13.99 35.99
C ARG A 197 -3.60 12.77 36.59
N TYR A 198 -2.80 11.92 37.23
CA TYR A 198 -3.34 10.82 38.02
C TYR A 198 -3.94 11.37 39.31
N VAL A 199 -5.20 11.02 39.55
CA VAL A 199 -5.96 11.35 40.76
C VAL A 199 -6.21 10.05 41.52
N ILE A 200 -5.89 10.10 42.80
CA ILE A 200 -6.13 9.07 43.81
C ILE A 200 -7.04 9.65 44.86
#